data_AF-A0A0A9XQ86-F1
#
_entry.id   AF-A0A0A9XQ86-F1
#
_cell.length_a   1.000
_cell.length_b   1.000
_cell.length_c   1.000
_cell.angle_alpha   90.00
_cell.angle_beta   90.00
_cell.angle_gamma   90.00
#
_symmetry.space_group_name_H-M   'P 1'
#
loop_
_entity.id
_entity.type
_entity.pdbx_description
1 polymer ?
#
loop_
_entity_poly.entity_id
_entity_poly.type
_entity_poly.pdbx_seq_one_letter_code
_entity_poly.pdbx_strand_id
1 'polypeptide(L)'
;MKKMGGDEGVTDSEQVDQSKNAYVNGDAISRIPPVPPNQSDNASIGSIEEFDASLPETVTLLRGANGSKLYLIGTAHFSRESQDDVSKVIQTVNPHIVVVELCQSRANILKMDEKTIEEEAKNLSFEKMMNIIKEEGTLQGLMSIILLNVSAQLTKDLGMAPGGEFRRAFIECQKLKRRNPLFHFGDRPIQVTLRRALDVLSWWQRIRLSFSLVFQKPKISREDVEKCKQGDLLESMLKDMGNEFPELGKVFIEERDMYLTYSLQMASNFMFEGPQNEIEPTVAVGVVGIGHMPGIKALWGKVEEHQIPPIMALRDNKSSSRGIIRKVIIGSLLTYVAIKIVRRFPPNPRIFSFKF
;
A
#
# COMPACT_ATOMS: atom_id res chain seq x y z
N MET A 1 70.72 15.53 38.00
CA MET A 1 71.19 14.14 37.78
C MET A 1 69.96 13.32 37.40
N LYS A 2 69.67 13.06 36.12
CA LYS A 2 70.21 12.05 35.20
C LYS A 2 69.78 10.60 35.54
N LYS A 3 68.82 10.10 34.73
CA LYS A 3 68.59 8.70 34.24
C LYS A 3 68.18 7.64 35.28
N MET A 4 67.43 6.57 34.99
CA MET A 4 66.90 5.91 33.77
C MET A 4 65.84 4.88 34.25
N GLY A 5 64.69 4.71 33.58
CA GLY A 5 64.40 3.65 32.60
C GLY A 5 63.01 3.08 32.97
N GLY A 6 62.05 2.82 32.08
CA GLY A 6 62.08 2.49 30.66
C GLY A 6 61.57 1.06 30.53
N ASP A 7 60.27 0.89 30.30
CA ASP A 7 59.68 -0.38 29.84
C ASP A 7 58.42 -0.08 29.02
N GLU A 8 58.15 -0.98 28.08
CA GLU A 8 57.71 -0.74 26.72
C GLU A 8 56.18 -0.67 26.54
N GLY A 9 55.72 0.33 25.80
CA GLY A 9 54.34 0.44 25.30
C GLY A 9 54.35 0.26 23.78
N VAL A 10 54.02 -0.94 23.32
CA VAL A 10 53.82 -1.25 21.90
C VAL A 10 52.51 -0.62 21.44
N THR A 11 52.62 0.27 20.45
CA THR A 11 51.55 0.81 19.62
C THR A 11 51.38 -0.04 18.37
N ASP A 12 50.13 -0.33 18.01
CA ASP A 12 49.60 -0.51 16.64
C ASP A 12 48.11 -0.84 16.80
N SER A 13 47.16 -0.46 15.95
CA SER A 13 47.03 0.48 14.84
C SER A 13 45.56 0.32 14.39
N GLU A 14 44.94 1.41 13.92
CA GLU A 14 43.80 1.42 12.98
C GLU A 14 42.48 0.72 13.37
N GLN A 15 41.57 1.52 13.95
CA GLN A 15 40.13 1.27 13.84
C GLN A 15 39.64 1.73 12.45
N VAL A 16 39.32 0.77 11.58
CA VAL A 16 38.49 0.98 10.39
C VAL A 16 37.03 0.67 10.76
N ASP A 17 36.17 1.64 10.45
CA ASP A 17 34.72 1.68 10.63
C ASP A 17 34.00 0.42 10.09
N GLN A 18 33.56 -0.44 11.01
CA GLN A 18 32.59 -1.52 10.78
C GLN A 18 31.23 -1.10 11.37
N SER A 19 30.51 -0.21 10.68
CA SER A 19 29.09 0.06 10.93
C SER A 19 28.22 -0.36 9.75
N LYS A 20 28.43 -1.58 9.23
CA LYS A 20 27.46 -2.29 8.37
C LYS A 20 27.46 -3.77 8.74
N ASN A 21 26.25 -4.29 8.96
CA ASN A 21 25.88 -5.62 9.44
C ASN A 21 26.05 -5.84 10.96
N ALA A 22 24.94 -5.95 11.71
CA ALA A 22 24.26 -7.24 11.86
C ALA A 22 23.22 -7.25 13.01
N TYR A 23 22.30 -8.22 12.91
CA TYR A 23 21.41 -8.81 13.94
C TYR A 23 20.23 -7.95 14.44
N VAL A 24 18.97 -8.29 14.15
CA VAL A 24 18.20 -9.51 14.53
C VAL A 24 18.31 -9.79 16.02
N ASN A 25 17.31 -9.35 16.80
CA ASN A 25 17.04 -9.87 18.13
C ASN A 25 15.52 -9.90 18.41
N GLY A 26 14.90 -11.03 18.07
CA GLY A 26 14.52 -12.05 19.04
C GLY A 26 13.41 -11.81 20.08
N ASP A 27 13.20 -10.61 20.63
CA ASP A 27 12.65 -10.55 22.01
C ASP A 27 11.30 -9.82 22.21
N ALA A 28 10.48 -9.66 21.16
CA ALA A 28 9.18 -8.98 21.29
C ALA A 28 7.94 -9.83 20.90
N ILE A 29 8.03 -11.17 20.89
CA ILE A 29 6.97 -12.08 20.39
C ILE A 29 6.25 -12.86 21.53
N SER A 30 6.41 -12.47 22.80
CA SER A 30 5.94 -13.30 23.93
C SER A 30 4.50 -13.05 24.44
N ARG A 31 3.59 -12.43 23.68
CA ARG A 31 2.21 -12.16 24.18
C ARG A 31 1.09 -12.26 23.14
N ILE A 32 1.01 -13.37 22.41
CA ILE A 32 -0.23 -13.76 21.72
C ILE A 32 -0.76 -15.01 22.43
N PRO A 33 -1.99 -15.00 22.98
CA PRO A 33 -2.55 -16.17 23.64
C PRO A 33 -2.74 -17.31 22.62
N PRO A 34 -2.41 -18.57 22.96
CA PRO A 34 -2.60 -19.69 22.06
C PRO A 34 -4.09 -19.93 21.81
N VAL A 35 -4.48 -19.96 20.55
CA VAL A 35 -5.81 -20.42 20.12
C VAL A 35 -5.86 -21.95 20.33
N PRO A 36 -6.93 -22.50 20.93
CA PRO A 36 -7.03 -23.93 21.19
C PRO A 36 -6.99 -24.74 19.89
N PRO A 37 -6.36 -25.93 19.89
CA PRO A 37 -6.28 -26.77 18.70
C PRO A 37 -7.67 -27.29 18.34
N ASN A 38 -8.16 -26.92 17.15
CA ASN A 38 -9.33 -27.56 16.58
C ASN A 38 -8.89 -28.91 15.99
N GLN A 39 -9.35 -29.99 16.62
CA GLN A 39 -9.25 -31.35 16.11
C GLN A 39 -10.26 -31.51 14.95
N SER A 40 -9.74 -31.57 13.73
CA SER A 40 -10.41 -32.23 12.62
C SER A 40 -9.35 -32.76 11.67
N ASP A 41 -8.89 -33.98 11.97
CA ASP A 41 -7.98 -34.77 11.15
C ASP A 41 -8.67 -35.28 9.87
N ASN A 42 -7.85 -35.44 8.82
CA ASN A 42 -8.03 -36.30 7.66
C ASN A 42 -9.19 -36.00 6.69
N ALA A 43 -8.99 -34.98 5.85
CA ALA A 43 -9.44 -35.07 4.45
C ALA A 43 -8.23 -35.49 3.60
N SER A 44 -8.37 -36.60 2.87
CA SER A 44 -7.40 -37.07 1.89
C SER A 44 -7.08 -35.97 0.88
N ILE A 45 -5.91 -35.34 1.01
CA ILE A 45 -5.40 -34.37 0.05
C ILE A 45 -5.08 -35.17 -1.22
N GLY A 46 -5.90 -35.00 -2.26
CA GLY A 46 -5.54 -35.38 -3.63
C GLY A 46 -4.16 -34.82 -3.98
N SER A 47 -3.41 -35.47 -4.87
CA SER A 47 -2.04 -35.06 -5.15
C SER A 47 -1.99 -33.56 -5.58
N ILE A 48 -0.85 -32.90 -5.42
CA ILE A 48 -0.72 -31.48 -5.80
C ILE A 48 -1.07 -31.25 -7.28
N GLU A 49 -0.91 -32.27 -8.12
CA GLU A 49 -1.34 -32.28 -9.53
C GLU A 49 -2.86 -32.28 -9.69
N GLU A 50 -3.59 -32.98 -8.82
CA GLU A 50 -5.06 -32.95 -8.78
C GLU A 50 -5.55 -31.58 -8.32
N PHE A 51 -4.89 -30.99 -7.32
CA PHE A 51 -5.18 -29.62 -6.88
C PHE A 51 -4.89 -28.59 -7.98
N ASP A 52 -3.77 -28.73 -8.71
CA ASP A 52 -3.43 -27.90 -9.88
C ASP A 52 -4.50 -28.00 -10.99
N ALA A 53 -5.18 -29.15 -11.10
CA ALA A 53 -6.23 -29.38 -12.09
C ALA A 53 -7.60 -28.81 -11.67
N SER A 54 -7.82 -28.60 -10.36
CA SER A 54 -9.09 -28.13 -9.80
C SER A 54 -8.92 -26.90 -8.90
N LEU A 55 -8.28 -25.85 -9.42
CA LEU A 55 -8.09 -24.61 -8.68
C LEU A 55 -9.43 -23.85 -8.49
N PRO A 56 -9.62 -23.16 -7.36
CA PRO A 56 -10.74 -22.22 -7.20
C PRO A 56 -10.75 -21.14 -8.29
N GLU A 57 -11.91 -20.60 -8.65
CA GLU A 57 -12.04 -19.59 -9.73
C GLU A 57 -11.23 -18.31 -9.45
N THR A 58 -11.02 -18.00 -8.17
CA THR A 58 -10.24 -16.87 -7.67
C THR A 58 -8.72 -17.08 -7.80
N VAL A 59 -8.27 -18.31 -8.11
CA VAL A 59 -6.85 -18.69 -8.12
C VAL A 59 -6.37 -18.93 -9.54
N THR A 60 -5.18 -18.43 -9.85
CA THR A 60 -4.50 -18.69 -11.12
C THR A 60 -3.09 -19.16 -10.87
N LEU A 61 -2.72 -20.29 -11.48
CA LEU A 61 -1.36 -20.80 -11.46
C LEU A 61 -0.54 -20.16 -12.59
N LEU A 62 0.47 -19.37 -12.22
CA LEU A 62 1.46 -18.81 -13.12
C LEU A 62 2.77 -19.59 -12.99
N ARG A 63 3.44 -19.85 -14.12
CA ARG A 63 4.69 -20.64 -14.15
C ARG A 63 5.85 -19.74 -14.56
N GLY A 64 6.97 -19.81 -13.83
CA GLY A 64 8.21 -19.11 -14.17
C GLY A 64 9.07 -19.92 -15.14
N ALA A 65 9.99 -19.25 -15.83
CA ALA A 65 10.90 -19.88 -16.80
C ALA A 65 11.81 -20.95 -16.17
N ASN A 66 12.09 -20.83 -14.88
CA ASN A 66 12.89 -21.76 -14.08
C ASN A 66 12.07 -22.95 -13.52
N GLY A 67 10.81 -23.11 -13.92
CA GLY A 67 9.92 -24.14 -13.39
C GLY A 67 9.22 -23.76 -12.07
N SER A 68 9.42 -22.53 -11.57
CA SER A 68 8.69 -22.03 -10.40
C SER A 68 7.19 -21.97 -10.63
N LYS A 69 6.43 -22.12 -9.54
CA LYS A 69 4.97 -22.04 -9.53
C LYS A 69 4.56 -20.87 -8.63
N LEU A 70 3.75 -19.96 -9.16
CA LEU A 70 3.07 -18.93 -8.39
C LEU A 70 1.57 -19.20 -8.40
N TYR A 71 1.01 -19.50 -7.23
CA TYR A 71 -0.44 -19.54 -7.02
C TYR A 71 -0.91 -18.14 -6.68
N LEU A 72 -1.45 -17.44 -7.68
CA LEU A 72 -1.94 -16.08 -7.55
C LEU A 72 -3.42 -16.11 -7.17
N ILE A 73 -3.74 -15.65 -5.96
CA ILE A 73 -5.08 -15.59 -5.39
C ILE A 73 -5.61 -14.17 -5.54
N GLY A 74 -6.65 -14.00 -6.35
CA GLY A 74 -7.41 -12.77 -6.49
C GLY A 74 -8.46 -12.67 -5.41
N THR A 75 -8.40 -11.62 -4.60
CA THR A 75 -9.29 -11.42 -3.46
C THR A 75 -10.24 -10.27 -3.71
N ALA A 76 -11.53 -10.50 -3.46
CA ALA A 76 -12.45 -9.42 -3.17
C ALA A 76 -12.21 -9.02 -1.71
N HIS A 77 -11.62 -7.84 -1.50
CA HIS A 77 -11.53 -7.24 -0.17
C HIS A 77 -12.93 -7.19 0.40
N PHE A 78 -13.13 -7.69 1.63
CA PHE A 78 -14.45 -7.85 2.26
C PHE A 78 -15.22 -9.13 1.87
N SER A 79 -14.53 -10.24 1.63
CA SER A 79 -15.18 -11.55 1.52
C SER A 79 -14.57 -12.59 2.45
N ARG A 80 -15.43 -13.32 3.17
CA ARG A 80 -15.00 -14.49 3.97
C ARG A 80 -14.51 -15.62 3.07
N GLU A 81 -15.15 -15.79 1.92
CA GLU A 81 -14.76 -16.78 0.91
C GLU A 81 -13.32 -16.53 0.44
N SER A 82 -12.94 -15.26 0.18
CA SER A 82 -11.55 -14.91 -0.13
C SER A 82 -10.57 -15.34 0.96
N GLN A 83 -10.94 -15.24 2.24
CA GLN A 83 -10.08 -15.68 3.35
C GLN A 83 -9.98 -17.21 3.42
N ASP A 84 -11.06 -17.92 3.15
CA ASP A 84 -11.09 -19.38 3.15
C ASP A 84 -10.25 -19.94 1.98
N ASP A 85 -10.33 -19.32 0.80
CA ASP A 85 -9.47 -19.64 -0.35
C ASP A 85 -7.99 -19.42 -0.03
N VAL A 86 -7.63 -18.27 0.56
CA VAL A 86 -6.27 -18.00 1.02
C VAL A 86 -5.79 -19.08 1.98
N SER A 87 -6.63 -19.48 2.94
CA SER A 87 -6.31 -20.53 3.90
C SER A 87 -6.11 -21.88 3.22
N LYS A 88 -7.01 -22.27 2.33
CA LYS A 88 -6.98 -23.55 1.63
C LYS A 88 -5.74 -23.66 0.74
N VAL A 89 -5.45 -22.64 -0.06
CA VAL A 89 -4.30 -22.65 -0.97
C VAL A 89 -2.98 -22.69 -0.18
N ILE A 90 -2.79 -21.84 0.83
CA ILE A 90 -1.54 -21.81 1.61
C ILE A 90 -1.30 -23.14 2.31
N GLN A 91 -2.32 -23.73 2.94
CA GLN A 91 -2.18 -25.02 3.64
C GLN A 91 -1.93 -26.19 2.68
N THR A 92 -2.59 -26.21 1.52
CA THR A 92 -2.47 -27.30 0.54
C THR A 92 -1.14 -27.26 -0.20
N VAL A 93 -0.76 -26.09 -0.69
CA VAL A 93 0.46 -25.90 -1.50
C VAL A 93 1.72 -25.90 -0.63
N ASN A 94 1.59 -25.48 0.64
CA ASN A 94 2.69 -25.34 1.59
C ASN A 94 3.88 -24.58 0.95
N PRO A 95 3.72 -23.30 0.58
CA PRO A 95 4.67 -22.56 -0.24
C PRO A 95 6.00 -22.25 0.48
N HIS A 96 7.01 -21.83 -0.27
CA HIS A 96 8.27 -21.28 0.27
C HIS A 96 8.15 -19.81 0.65
N ILE A 97 7.29 -19.08 -0.06
CA ILE A 97 7.09 -17.65 0.13
C ILE A 97 5.63 -17.27 -0.09
N VAL A 98 5.12 -16.41 0.79
CA VAL A 98 3.81 -15.78 0.67
C VAL A 98 4.03 -14.29 0.44
N VAL A 99 3.52 -13.78 -0.68
CA VAL A 99 3.57 -12.36 -1.05
C VAL A 99 2.17 -11.78 -0.92
N VAL A 100 2.05 -10.63 -0.28
CA VAL A 100 0.76 -9.92 -0.15
C VAL A 100 0.81 -8.55 -0.82
N GLU A 101 -0.31 -8.10 -1.40
CA GLU A 101 -0.50 -6.72 -1.90
C GLU A 101 -0.62 -5.72 -0.74
N LEU A 102 0.44 -5.61 0.03
CA LEU A 102 0.56 -4.67 1.14
C LEU A 102 1.99 -4.14 1.15
N CYS A 103 2.15 -2.85 1.38
CA CYS A 103 3.46 -2.22 1.51
C CYS A 103 3.93 -2.26 2.97
N GLN A 104 5.25 -2.28 3.19
CA GLN A 104 5.87 -2.37 4.52
C GLN A 104 5.34 -1.31 5.51
N SER A 105 5.12 -0.08 5.05
CA SER A 105 4.62 1.02 5.89
C SER A 105 3.21 0.77 6.45
N ARG A 106 2.46 -0.18 5.88
CA ARG A 106 1.12 -0.57 6.31
C ARG A 106 1.09 -1.91 7.04
N ALA A 107 2.24 -2.52 7.34
CA ALA A 107 2.33 -3.82 7.98
C ALA A 107 1.59 -3.91 9.33
N ASN A 108 1.43 -2.80 10.05
CA ASN A 108 0.72 -2.76 11.33
C ASN A 108 -0.74 -3.23 11.22
N ILE A 109 -1.38 -3.11 10.04
CA ILE A 109 -2.74 -3.60 9.81
C ILE A 109 -2.86 -5.13 9.97
N LEU A 110 -1.74 -5.85 9.86
CA LEU A 110 -1.70 -7.30 10.06
C LEU A 110 -1.72 -7.70 11.54
N LYS A 111 -1.33 -6.78 12.44
CA LYS A 111 -1.22 -7.01 13.89
C LYS A 111 -2.45 -6.51 14.67
N MET A 112 -3.29 -5.71 14.04
CA MET A 112 -4.50 -5.16 14.63
C MET A 112 -5.67 -6.11 14.37
N ASP A 113 -6.46 -6.38 15.40
CA ASP A 113 -7.69 -7.16 15.23
C ASP A 113 -8.78 -6.30 14.58
N GLU A 114 -9.76 -6.98 13.99
CA GLU A 114 -10.85 -6.35 13.23
C GLU A 114 -11.65 -5.35 14.09
N LYS A 115 -11.79 -5.65 15.40
CA LYS A 115 -12.45 -4.78 16.38
C LYS A 115 -11.67 -3.49 16.63
N THR A 116 -10.35 -3.57 16.84
CA THR A 116 -9.53 -2.37 17.04
C THR A 116 -9.55 -1.48 15.81
N ILE A 117 -9.50 -2.06 14.60
CA ILE A 117 -9.59 -1.28 13.35
C ILE A 117 -10.95 -0.59 13.24
N GLU A 118 -12.04 -1.30 13.54
CA GLU A 118 -13.39 -0.75 13.53
C GLU A 118 -13.57 0.36 14.57
N GLU A 119 -12.99 0.21 15.76
CA GLU A 119 -13.01 1.22 16.81
C GLU A 119 -12.15 2.44 16.47
N GLU A 120 -10.97 2.26 15.88
CA GLU A 120 -10.11 3.35 15.43
C GLU A 120 -10.76 4.15 14.29
N ALA A 121 -11.39 3.45 13.34
CA ALA A 121 -12.16 4.03 12.25
C ALA A 121 -13.33 4.88 12.76
N LYS A 122 -14.03 4.42 13.81
CA LYS A 122 -15.12 5.17 14.45
C LYS A 122 -14.63 6.34 15.30
N ASN A 123 -13.41 6.25 15.84
CA ASN A 123 -12.81 7.21 16.78
C ASN A 123 -11.74 8.12 16.14
N LEU A 124 -11.94 8.52 14.88
CA LEU A 124 -11.13 9.57 14.23
C LEU A 124 -11.46 10.94 14.86
N SER A 125 -10.76 11.29 15.94
CA SER A 125 -10.89 12.61 16.57
C SER A 125 -10.12 13.69 15.81
N PHE A 126 -10.53 14.95 15.99
CA PHE A 126 -9.82 16.11 15.41
C PHE A 126 -8.36 16.19 15.85
N GLU A 127 -8.03 15.78 17.08
CA GLU A 127 -6.65 15.69 17.56
C GLU A 127 -5.84 14.64 16.81
N LYS A 128 -6.40 13.45 16.56
CA LYS A 128 -5.73 12.40 15.77
C LYS A 128 -5.48 12.85 14.34
N MET A 129 -6.47 13.49 13.71
CA MET A 129 -6.31 14.09 12.38
C MET A 129 -5.18 15.14 12.36
N MET A 130 -5.14 16.02 13.36
CA MET A 130 -4.09 17.03 13.48
C MET A 130 -2.70 16.41 13.72
N ASN A 131 -2.62 15.32 14.47
CA ASN A 131 -1.37 14.60 14.72
C ASN A 131 -0.86 13.91 13.45
N ILE A 132 -1.74 13.23 12.70
CA ILE A 132 -1.40 12.65 11.38
C ILE A 132 -0.88 13.74 10.43
N ILE A 133 -1.53 14.90 10.40
CA ILE A 133 -1.07 16.06 9.59
C ILE A 133 0.30 16.58 10.04
N LYS A 134 0.58 16.59 11.35
CA LYS A 134 1.87 17.06 11.89
C LYS A 134 2.99 16.06 11.62
N GLU A 135 2.73 14.76 11.74
CA GLU A 135 3.72 13.70 11.57
C GLU A 135 4.05 13.45 10.09
N GLU A 136 3.03 13.42 9.23
CA GLU A 136 3.18 13.09 7.82
C GLU A 136 3.34 14.33 6.91
N GLY A 137 3.04 15.52 7.44
CA GLY A 137 2.98 16.78 6.70
C GLY A 137 1.60 17.05 6.10
N THR A 138 1.26 18.33 5.86
CA THR A 138 -0.12 18.77 5.56
C THR A 138 -0.79 18.05 4.40
N LEU A 139 -0.09 17.85 3.29
CA LEU A 139 -0.67 17.21 2.10
C LEU A 139 -0.81 15.70 2.30
N GLN A 140 0.20 15.05 2.87
CA GLN A 140 0.19 13.61 3.10
C GLN A 140 -0.83 13.23 4.19
N GLY A 141 -0.83 13.95 5.30
CA GLY A 141 -1.76 13.69 6.38
C GLY A 141 -3.22 13.93 5.98
N LEU A 142 -3.50 14.94 5.13
CA LEU A 142 -4.86 15.12 4.59
C LEU A 142 -5.30 13.93 3.73
N MET A 143 -4.41 13.40 2.89
CA MET A 143 -4.70 12.20 2.08
C MET A 143 -4.90 10.96 2.97
N SER A 144 -4.08 10.79 4.00
CA SER A 144 -4.22 9.72 4.98
C SER A 144 -5.56 9.80 5.72
N ILE A 145 -6.01 11.00 6.09
CA ILE A 145 -7.33 11.22 6.71
C ILE A 145 -8.47 10.87 5.74
N ILE A 146 -8.38 11.28 4.47
CA ILE A 146 -9.39 10.93 3.45
C ILE A 146 -9.45 9.41 3.29
N LEU A 147 -8.30 8.74 3.17
CA LEU A 147 -8.22 7.28 3.04
C LEU A 147 -8.78 6.57 4.28
N LEU A 148 -8.48 7.08 5.48
CA LEU A 148 -9.02 6.57 6.75
C LEU A 148 -10.55 6.75 6.82
N ASN A 149 -11.08 7.91 6.43
CA ASN A 149 -12.52 8.17 6.40
C ASN A 149 -13.25 7.27 5.40
N VAL A 150 -12.70 7.08 4.19
CA VAL A 150 -13.27 6.16 3.19
C VAL A 150 -13.23 4.72 3.72
N SER A 151 -12.11 4.30 4.34
CA SER A 151 -11.99 2.98 4.95
C SER A 151 -12.97 2.77 6.11
N ALA A 152 -13.18 3.79 6.94
CA ALA A 152 -14.12 3.77 8.05
C ALA A 152 -15.59 3.66 7.57
N GLN A 153 -15.94 4.42 6.53
CA GLN A 153 -17.27 4.36 5.93
C GLN A 153 -17.54 2.99 5.31
N LEU A 154 -16.58 2.45 4.55
CA LEU A 154 -16.68 1.09 3.99
C LEU A 154 -16.80 0.02 5.09
N THR A 155 -16.01 0.12 6.16
CA THR A 155 -16.08 -0.82 7.29
C THR A 155 -17.46 -0.78 7.97
N LYS A 156 -18.02 0.43 8.17
CA LYS A 156 -19.34 0.62 8.78
C LYS A 156 -20.47 0.04 7.92
N ASP A 157 -20.38 0.20 6.60
CA ASP A 157 -21.43 -0.21 5.68
C ASP A 157 -21.35 -1.71 5.33
N LEU A 158 -20.13 -2.29 5.31
CA LEU A 158 -19.87 -3.69 4.96
C LEU A 158 -19.77 -4.61 6.19
N GLY A 159 -19.59 -4.07 7.39
CA GLY A 159 -19.46 -4.82 8.64
C GLY A 159 -18.21 -5.70 8.73
N MET A 160 -17.21 -5.46 7.87
CA MET A 160 -15.93 -6.17 7.82
C MET A 160 -14.79 -5.16 7.67
N ALA A 161 -13.70 -5.37 8.42
CA ALA A 161 -12.52 -4.51 8.31
C ALA A 161 -11.67 -4.89 7.09
N PRO A 162 -11.15 -3.92 6.33
CA PRO A 162 -10.31 -4.20 5.18
C PRO A 162 -9.04 -4.97 5.58
N GLY A 163 -8.53 -5.79 4.64
CA GLY A 163 -7.29 -6.54 4.81
C GLY A 163 -7.41 -7.84 5.62
N GLY A 164 -8.63 -8.39 5.76
CA GLY A 164 -8.85 -9.69 6.39
C GLY A 164 -8.13 -10.82 5.68
N GLU A 165 -8.02 -10.73 4.35
CA GLU A 165 -7.36 -11.70 3.49
C GLU A 165 -5.85 -11.72 3.73
N PHE A 166 -5.23 -10.53 3.90
CA PHE A 166 -3.81 -10.42 4.21
C PHE A 166 -3.48 -10.86 5.65
N ARG A 167 -4.36 -10.55 6.61
CA ARG A 167 -4.25 -11.06 7.99
C ARG A 167 -4.31 -12.58 7.99
N ARG A 168 -5.27 -13.16 7.25
CA ARG A 168 -5.38 -14.61 7.10
C ARG A 168 -4.10 -15.18 6.49
N ALA A 169 -3.60 -14.63 5.39
CA ALA A 169 -2.36 -15.07 4.76
C ALA A 169 -1.18 -15.08 5.75
N PHE A 170 -1.05 -14.03 6.56
CA PHE A 170 -0.01 -13.93 7.59
C PHE A 170 -0.14 -14.98 8.69
N ILE A 171 -1.37 -15.25 9.15
CA ILE A 171 -1.66 -16.28 10.16
C ILE A 171 -1.35 -17.68 9.61
N GLU A 172 -1.81 -17.99 8.40
CA GLU A 172 -1.61 -19.31 7.78
C GLU A 172 -0.12 -19.56 7.47
N CYS A 173 0.61 -18.52 7.03
CA CYS A 173 2.06 -18.55 6.85
C CYS A 173 2.78 -18.96 8.16
N GLN A 174 2.38 -18.41 9.31
CA GLN A 174 2.98 -18.74 10.61
C GLN A 174 2.63 -20.15 11.12
N LYS A 175 1.49 -20.70 10.70
CA LYS A 175 1.10 -22.07 11.06
C LYS A 175 1.99 -23.12 10.39
N LEU A 176 2.58 -22.80 9.23
CA LEU A 176 3.46 -23.69 8.47
C LEU A 176 4.87 -23.81 9.08
N LYS A 177 4.95 -24.28 10.33
CA LYS A 177 6.22 -24.38 11.08
C LYS A 177 7.28 -25.26 10.42
N ARG A 178 6.86 -26.27 9.64
CA ARG A 178 7.77 -27.24 9.01
C ARG A 178 8.58 -26.63 7.86
N ARG A 179 7.92 -25.87 6.97
CA ARG A 179 8.58 -25.23 5.82
C ARG A 179 9.06 -23.81 6.16
N ASN A 180 8.47 -23.19 7.19
CA ASN A 180 8.78 -21.83 7.64
C ASN A 180 8.85 -20.81 6.47
N PRO A 181 7.74 -20.63 5.73
CA PRO A 181 7.73 -19.77 4.57
C PRO A 181 8.13 -18.32 4.88
N LEU A 182 8.80 -17.69 3.93
CA LEU A 182 9.06 -16.26 3.96
C LEU A 182 7.75 -15.50 3.74
N PHE A 183 7.56 -14.39 4.46
CA PHE A 183 6.43 -13.49 4.25
C PHE A 183 6.93 -12.16 3.68
N HIS A 184 6.42 -11.77 2.50
CA HIS A 184 6.89 -10.61 1.76
C HIS A 184 5.79 -9.61 1.45
N PHE A 185 6.11 -8.33 1.63
CA PHE A 185 5.26 -7.18 1.31
C PHE A 185 5.50 -6.79 -0.15
N GLY A 186 4.62 -7.22 -1.05
CA GLY A 186 4.83 -7.10 -2.50
C GLY A 186 4.49 -5.75 -3.10
N ASP A 187 3.83 -4.86 -2.36
CA ASP A 187 3.32 -3.58 -2.89
C ASP A 187 4.26 -2.40 -2.60
N ARG A 188 4.21 -1.39 -3.47
CA ARG A 188 5.01 -0.17 -3.35
C ARG A 188 4.50 0.70 -2.20
N PRO A 189 5.35 1.55 -1.60
CA PRO A 189 4.91 2.47 -0.56
C PRO A 189 3.72 3.31 -1.01
N ILE A 190 2.62 3.27 -0.24
CA ILE A 190 1.37 3.97 -0.58
C ILE A 190 1.59 5.47 -0.79
N GLN A 191 2.56 6.07 -0.09
CA GLN A 191 2.94 7.47 -0.24
C GLN A 191 3.45 7.78 -1.65
N VAL A 192 4.20 6.85 -2.26
CA VAL A 192 4.68 6.98 -3.64
C VAL A 192 3.50 6.90 -4.59
N THR A 193 2.61 5.91 -4.42
CA THR A 193 1.38 5.77 -5.22
C THR A 193 0.54 7.04 -5.21
N LEU A 194 0.22 7.56 -4.01
CA LEU A 194 -0.63 8.75 -3.86
C LEU A 194 0.02 10.01 -4.42
N ARG A 195 1.33 10.20 -4.20
CA ARG A 195 2.03 11.37 -4.73
C ARG A 195 2.13 11.33 -6.25
N ARG A 196 2.39 10.17 -6.83
CA ARG A 196 2.39 9.98 -8.29
C ARG A 196 1.01 10.24 -8.89
N ALA A 197 -0.04 9.72 -8.26
CA ALA A 197 -1.42 9.95 -8.67
C ALA A 197 -1.76 11.45 -8.70
N LEU A 198 -1.28 12.23 -7.73
CA LEU A 198 -1.43 13.68 -7.76
C LEU A 198 -0.54 14.35 -8.82
N ASP A 199 0.67 13.86 -9.03
CA ASP A 199 1.64 14.42 -9.98
C ASP A 199 1.24 14.25 -11.45
N VAL A 200 0.50 13.18 -11.79
CA VAL A 200 -0.06 12.99 -13.15
C VAL A 200 -1.26 13.89 -13.43
N LEU A 201 -1.97 14.35 -12.39
CA LEU A 201 -3.11 15.24 -12.56
C LEU A 201 -2.67 16.69 -12.78
N SER A 202 -3.31 17.35 -13.76
CA SER A 202 -3.22 18.79 -13.97
C SER A 202 -3.80 19.58 -12.79
N TRP A 203 -3.42 20.85 -12.66
CA TRP A 203 -3.94 21.74 -11.60
C TRP A 203 -5.49 21.79 -11.57
N TRP A 204 -6.13 21.86 -12.74
CA TRP A 204 -7.59 21.86 -12.84
C TRP A 204 -8.22 20.53 -12.44
N GLN A 205 -7.61 19.40 -12.83
CA GLN A 205 -8.08 18.08 -12.40
C GLN A 205 -7.92 17.90 -10.88
N ARG A 206 -6.87 18.44 -10.26
CA ARG A 206 -6.70 18.42 -8.79
C ARG A 206 -7.78 19.21 -8.06
N ILE A 207 -8.19 20.37 -8.59
CA ILE A 207 -9.31 21.15 -8.04
C ILE A 207 -10.62 20.37 -8.20
N ARG A 208 -10.87 19.80 -9.39
CA ARG A 208 -12.07 19.01 -9.65
C ARG A 208 -12.15 17.77 -8.76
N LEU A 209 -11.06 17.01 -8.63
CA LEU A 209 -10.96 15.85 -7.75
C LEU A 209 -11.23 16.26 -6.30
N SER A 210 -10.61 17.34 -5.81
CA SER A 210 -10.88 17.87 -4.48
C SER A 210 -12.35 18.22 -4.26
N PHE A 211 -13.00 18.83 -5.27
CA PHE A 211 -14.42 19.15 -5.22
C PHE A 211 -15.28 17.87 -5.19
N SER A 212 -15.01 16.91 -6.07
CA SER A 212 -15.71 15.62 -6.10
C SER A 212 -15.61 14.92 -4.75
N LEU A 213 -14.43 14.83 -4.14
CA LEU A 213 -14.23 14.17 -2.84
C LEU A 213 -14.94 14.86 -1.67
N VAL A 214 -15.04 16.19 -1.68
CA VAL A 214 -15.67 16.96 -0.58
C VAL A 214 -17.20 16.98 -0.71
N PHE A 215 -17.71 17.08 -1.94
CA PHE A 215 -19.14 17.32 -2.18
C PHE A 215 -19.91 16.06 -2.61
N GLN A 216 -19.25 15.03 -3.14
CA GLN A 216 -19.87 13.73 -3.40
C GLN A 216 -19.73 12.84 -2.17
N LYS A 217 -20.80 12.73 -1.39
CA LYS A 217 -20.90 11.65 -0.40
C LYS A 217 -21.24 10.36 -1.15
N PRO A 218 -20.43 9.30 -1.08
CA PRO A 218 -20.85 7.99 -1.57
C PRO A 218 -22.04 7.53 -0.72
N LYS A 219 -23.24 7.48 -1.30
CA LYS A 219 -24.36 6.74 -0.72
C LYS A 219 -24.19 5.30 -1.16
N ILE A 220 -23.61 4.47 -0.30
CA ILE A 220 -23.47 3.03 -0.56
C ILE A 220 -24.84 2.39 -0.26
N SER A 221 -25.48 1.82 -1.28
CA SER A 221 -26.73 1.07 -1.12
C SER A 221 -26.46 -0.37 -0.66
N ARG A 222 -27.49 -1.10 -0.18
CA ARG A 222 -27.32 -2.52 0.18
C ARG A 222 -26.98 -3.37 -1.04
N GLU A 223 -27.45 -2.99 -2.21
CA GLU A 223 -27.11 -3.60 -3.49
C GLU A 223 -25.63 -3.40 -3.84
N ASP A 224 -25.06 -2.23 -3.50
CA ASP A 224 -23.62 -1.96 -3.66
C ASP A 224 -22.78 -2.79 -2.68
N VAL A 225 -23.27 -3.02 -1.45
CA VAL A 225 -22.62 -3.89 -0.44
C VAL A 225 -22.49 -5.33 -0.94
N GLU A 226 -23.54 -5.91 -1.52
CA GLU A 226 -23.49 -7.26 -2.07
C GLU A 226 -22.56 -7.36 -3.29
N LYS A 227 -22.56 -6.34 -4.16
CA LYS A 227 -21.56 -6.23 -5.24
C LYS A 227 -20.13 -6.11 -4.71
N CYS A 228 -19.93 -5.50 -3.53
CA CYS A 228 -18.60 -5.37 -2.93
C CYS A 228 -18.04 -6.73 -2.48
N LYS A 229 -18.90 -7.61 -1.93
CA LYS A 229 -18.53 -8.99 -1.58
C LYS A 229 -18.15 -9.82 -2.80
N GLN A 230 -18.70 -9.49 -3.96
CA GLN A 230 -18.44 -10.15 -5.24
C GLN A 230 -17.25 -9.55 -6.00
N GLY A 231 -16.56 -8.53 -5.47
CA GLY A 231 -15.46 -7.83 -6.13
C GLY A 231 -15.89 -6.69 -7.06
N ASP A 232 -17.16 -6.68 -7.49
CA ASP A 232 -17.71 -5.77 -8.49
C ASP A 232 -17.74 -4.29 -8.07
N LEU A 233 -17.95 -3.97 -6.78
CA LEU A 233 -18.07 -2.56 -6.35
C LEU A 233 -16.73 -1.83 -6.42
N LEU A 234 -15.66 -2.43 -5.93
CA LEU A 234 -14.36 -1.78 -5.84
C LEU A 234 -13.74 -1.66 -7.25
N GLU A 235 -13.95 -2.68 -8.09
CA GLU A 235 -13.64 -2.63 -9.51
C GLU A 235 -14.48 -1.57 -10.24
N SER A 236 -15.78 -1.46 -9.97
CA SER A 236 -16.65 -0.41 -10.54
C SER A 236 -16.18 0.98 -10.12
N MET A 237 -15.82 1.20 -8.85
CA MET A 237 -15.30 2.50 -8.39
C MET A 237 -13.96 2.85 -9.05
N LEU A 238 -13.07 1.88 -9.19
CA LEU A 238 -11.79 2.07 -9.90
C LEU A 238 -12.01 2.35 -11.39
N LYS A 239 -12.98 1.68 -12.00
CA LYS A 239 -13.37 1.88 -13.40
C LYS A 239 -14.04 3.24 -13.63
N ASP A 240 -14.94 3.66 -12.74
CA ASP A 240 -15.59 4.97 -12.79
C ASP A 240 -14.57 6.09 -12.57
N MET A 241 -13.64 5.89 -11.63
CA MET A 241 -12.51 6.81 -11.42
C MET A 241 -11.56 6.84 -12.63
N GLY A 242 -11.30 5.70 -13.28
CA GLY A 242 -10.53 5.62 -14.52
C GLY A 242 -11.23 6.27 -15.71
N ASN A 243 -12.56 6.23 -15.77
CA ASN A 243 -13.35 6.92 -16.77
C ASN A 243 -13.33 8.45 -16.57
N GLU A 244 -13.42 8.93 -15.32
CA GLU A 244 -13.37 10.36 -15.03
C GLU A 244 -11.94 10.92 -15.07
N PHE A 245 -10.96 10.13 -14.63
CA PHE A 245 -9.55 10.50 -14.54
C PHE A 245 -8.65 9.34 -15.03
N PRO A 246 -8.48 9.18 -16.36
CA PRO A 246 -7.69 8.07 -16.92
C PRO A 246 -6.23 8.06 -16.44
N GLU A 247 -5.66 9.23 -16.16
CA GLU A 247 -4.33 9.37 -15.57
C GLU A 247 -4.21 8.69 -14.20
N LEU A 248 -5.30 8.64 -13.42
CA LEU A 248 -5.31 7.91 -12.15
C LEU A 248 -5.31 6.40 -12.37
N GLY A 249 -6.00 5.91 -13.40
CA GLY A 249 -5.98 4.49 -13.79
C GLY A 249 -4.57 4.02 -14.11
N LYS A 250 -3.81 4.82 -14.86
CA LYS A 250 -2.39 4.54 -15.13
C LYS A 250 -1.57 4.34 -13.85
N VAL A 251 -1.76 5.19 -12.84
CA VAL A 251 -0.97 5.10 -11.60
C VAL A 251 -1.48 4.00 -10.67
N PHE A 252 -2.79 3.92 -10.42
CA PHE A 252 -3.36 2.99 -9.45
C PHE A 252 -3.44 1.55 -9.97
N ILE A 253 -3.54 1.36 -11.29
CA ILE A 253 -3.65 0.05 -11.93
C ILE A 253 -2.35 -0.27 -12.66
N GLU A 254 -2.05 0.36 -13.80
CA GLU A 254 -0.94 -0.08 -14.67
C GLU A 254 0.45 -0.07 -13.99
N GLU A 255 0.82 1.06 -13.35
CA GLU A 255 2.11 1.15 -12.64
C GLU A 255 2.16 0.23 -11.42
N ARG A 256 1.01 0.05 -10.75
CA ARG A 256 0.91 -0.78 -9.55
C ARG A 256 1.01 -2.26 -9.92
N ASP A 257 0.34 -2.68 -10.99
CA ASP A 257 0.43 -4.02 -11.59
C ASP A 257 1.87 -4.33 -11.98
N MET A 258 2.56 -3.38 -12.59
CA MET A 258 3.99 -3.53 -12.95
C MET A 258 4.86 -3.77 -11.71
N TYR A 259 4.68 -2.97 -10.66
CA TYR A 259 5.43 -3.15 -9.42
C TYR A 259 5.11 -4.48 -8.72
N LEU A 260 3.82 -4.82 -8.59
CA LEU A 260 3.37 -6.06 -7.97
C LEU A 260 3.87 -7.28 -8.73
N THR A 261 3.79 -7.26 -10.06
CA THR A 261 4.31 -8.33 -10.92
C THR A 261 5.80 -8.51 -10.73
N TYR A 262 6.57 -7.41 -10.68
CA TYR A 262 7.99 -7.47 -10.42
C TYR A 262 8.30 -8.10 -9.06
N SER A 263 7.64 -7.68 -7.98
CA SER A 263 7.81 -8.26 -6.65
C SER A 263 7.48 -9.76 -6.61
N LEU A 264 6.41 -10.18 -7.28
CA LEU A 264 6.00 -11.58 -7.39
C LEU A 264 7.01 -12.43 -8.21
N GLN A 265 7.54 -11.88 -9.30
CA GLN A 265 8.58 -12.52 -10.09
C GLN A 265 9.86 -12.69 -9.27
N MET A 266 10.28 -11.64 -8.55
CA MET A 266 11.44 -11.70 -7.66
C MET A 266 11.28 -12.76 -6.58
N ALA A 267 10.11 -12.82 -5.94
CA ALA A 267 9.78 -13.86 -4.98
C ALA A 267 9.81 -15.28 -5.58
N SER A 268 9.55 -15.43 -6.89
CA SER A 268 9.47 -16.74 -7.56
C SER A 268 10.79 -17.18 -8.22
N ASN A 269 11.75 -16.27 -8.36
CA ASN A 269 13.02 -16.54 -9.06
C ASN A 269 14.08 -17.24 -8.19
N PHE A 270 13.83 -17.41 -6.89
CA PHE A 270 14.72 -18.16 -6.02
C PHE A 270 14.70 -19.66 -6.35
N MET A 271 15.75 -20.35 -5.95
CA MET A 271 15.81 -21.81 -5.90
C MET A 271 16.04 -22.21 -4.45
N PHE A 272 15.36 -23.25 -4.00
CA PHE A 272 15.49 -23.74 -2.63
C PHE A 272 16.17 -25.10 -2.61
N GLU A 273 17.02 -25.32 -1.61
CA GLU A 273 17.61 -26.62 -1.37
C GLU A 273 16.61 -27.48 -0.59
N GLY A 274 16.16 -28.57 -1.21
CA GLY A 274 15.25 -29.52 -0.63
C GLY A 274 15.91 -30.40 0.44
N PRO A 275 15.14 -31.23 1.15
CA PRO A 275 15.62 -32.07 2.25
C PRO A 275 16.72 -33.09 1.88
N GLN A 276 16.93 -33.32 0.57
CA GLN A 276 17.86 -34.31 0.01
C GLN A 276 18.99 -33.64 -0.80
N ASN A 277 19.26 -32.34 -0.56
CA ASN A 277 20.19 -31.50 -1.34
C ASN A 277 19.81 -31.37 -2.83
N GLU A 278 18.55 -31.64 -3.17
CA GLU A 278 18.02 -31.39 -4.51
C GLU A 278 17.60 -29.93 -4.63
N ILE A 279 17.97 -29.29 -5.74
CA ILE A 279 17.55 -27.92 -6.01
C ILE A 279 16.10 -27.97 -6.53
N GLU A 280 15.16 -27.48 -5.73
CA GLU A 280 13.75 -27.39 -6.11
C GLU A 280 13.36 -25.96 -6.53
N PRO A 281 12.52 -25.81 -7.57
CA PRO A 281 12.04 -24.51 -8.00
C PRO A 281 11.09 -23.91 -6.97
N THR A 282 11.09 -22.58 -6.86
CA THR A 282 10.21 -21.90 -5.90
C THR A 282 8.74 -22.17 -6.17
N VAL A 283 8.05 -22.52 -5.10
CA VAL A 283 6.59 -22.48 -4.99
C VAL A 283 6.19 -21.28 -4.15
N ALA A 284 5.53 -20.31 -4.77
CA ALA A 284 5.09 -19.06 -4.16
C ALA A 284 3.56 -18.96 -4.14
N VAL A 285 3.02 -18.24 -3.16
CA VAL A 285 1.62 -17.82 -3.12
C VAL A 285 1.57 -16.30 -3.13
N GLY A 286 0.82 -15.71 -4.06
CA GLY A 286 0.58 -14.27 -4.14
C GLY A 286 -0.87 -13.96 -3.77
N VAL A 287 -1.11 -13.13 -2.77
CA VAL A 287 -2.47 -12.70 -2.38
C VAL A 287 -2.64 -11.23 -2.78
N VAL A 288 -3.47 -10.99 -3.80
CA VAL A 288 -3.68 -9.67 -4.41
C VAL A 288 -5.16 -9.37 -4.53
N GLY A 289 -5.51 -8.09 -4.69
CA GLY A 289 -6.85 -7.67 -5.05
C GLY A 289 -7.23 -8.17 -6.44
N ILE A 290 -8.47 -8.62 -6.63
CA ILE A 290 -8.91 -9.24 -7.88
C ILE A 290 -8.75 -8.32 -9.11
N GLY A 291 -8.87 -7.00 -8.91
CA GLY A 291 -8.67 -6.00 -9.97
C GLY A 291 -7.25 -5.95 -10.55
N HIS A 292 -6.24 -6.43 -9.81
CA HIS A 292 -4.85 -6.48 -10.27
C HIS A 292 -4.52 -7.78 -11.02
N MET A 293 -5.38 -8.79 -10.93
CA MET A 293 -5.17 -10.10 -11.57
C MET A 293 -4.97 -10.02 -13.08
N PRO A 294 -5.78 -9.28 -13.87
CA PRO A 294 -5.61 -9.23 -15.32
C PRO A 294 -4.26 -8.62 -15.73
N GLY A 295 -3.85 -7.54 -15.05
CA GLY A 295 -2.58 -6.87 -15.31
C GLY A 295 -1.39 -7.74 -14.97
N ILE A 296 -1.41 -8.39 -13.79
CA ILE A 296 -0.34 -9.31 -13.38
C ILE A 296 -0.19 -10.47 -14.36
N LYS A 297 -1.30 -11.09 -14.78
CA LYS A 297 -1.29 -12.18 -15.79
C LYS A 297 -0.68 -11.70 -17.11
N ALA A 298 -1.05 -10.51 -17.56
CA ALA A 298 -0.56 -9.96 -18.82
C ALA A 298 0.94 -9.62 -18.79
N LEU A 299 1.45 -9.19 -17.63
CA LEU A 299 2.82 -8.76 -17.40
C LEU A 299 3.75 -9.89 -16.95
N TRP A 300 3.22 -11.05 -16.53
CA TRP A 300 4.00 -12.16 -16.01
C TRP A 300 5.10 -12.62 -16.97
N GLY A 301 6.35 -12.63 -16.48
CA GLY A 301 7.54 -12.98 -17.24
C GLY A 301 8.06 -11.88 -18.19
N LYS A 302 7.45 -10.68 -18.18
CA LYS A 302 7.79 -9.57 -19.08
C LYS A 302 8.33 -8.34 -18.35
N VAL A 303 8.15 -8.26 -17.03
CA VAL A 303 8.61 -7.09 -16.26
C VAL A 303 10.09 -7.23 -15.93
N GLU A 304 10.87 -6.22 -16.28
CA GLU A 304 12.30 -6.14 -16.03
C GLU A 304 12.62 -5.08 -14.96
N GLU A 305 13.73 -5.28 -14.24
CA GLU A 305 14.14 -4.40 -13.13
C GLU A 305 14.28 -2.93 -13.54
N HIS A 306 14.76 -2.66 -14.76
CA HIS A 306 14.96 -1.29 -15.26
C HIS A 306 13.66 -0.48 -15.37
N GLN A 307 12.49 -1.13 -15.40
CA GLN A 307 11.18 -0.49 -15.50
C GLN A 307 10.66 0.01 -14.14
N ILE A 308 11.26 -0.43 -13.02
CA ILE A 308 10.80 -0.13 -11.66
C ILE A 308 11.25 1.25 -11.15
N PRO A 309 12.50 1.69 -11.30
CA PRO A 309 12.91 3.02 -10.85
C PRO A 309 12.06 4.18 -11.40
N PRO A 310 11.64 4.20 -12.69
CA PRO A 310 10.77 5.25 -13.23
C PRO A 310 9.41 5.39 -12.54
N ILE A 311 8.81 4.26 -12.11
CA ILE A 311 7.51 4.24 -11.41
C ILE A 311 7.66 4.45 -9.89
N MET A 312 8.90 4.44 -9.38
CA MET A 312 9.24 4.80 -7.99
C MET A 312 9.70 6.26 -7.85
N ALA A 313 10.19 6.88 -8.92
CA ALA A 313 10.68 8.24 -8.90
C ALA A 313 9.54 9.25 -8.62
N LEU A 314 9.81 10.23 -7.74
CA LEU A 314 8.90 11.32 -7.41
C LEU A 314 9.40 12.60 -8.06
N ARG A 315 8.48 13.42 -8.61
CA ARG A 315 8.88 14.74 -9.11
C ARG A 315 9.23 15.65 -7.93
N ASP A 316 10.41 16.27 -8.01
CA ASP A 316 10.81 17.34 -7.10
C ASP A 316 10.08 18.63 -7.49
N ASN A 317 8.89 18.82 -6.91
CA ASN A 317 8.13 20.08 -7.02
C ASN A 317 8.74 21.21 -6.16
N LYS A 318 10.07 21.37 -6.16
CA LYS A 318 10.76 22.37 -5.35
C LYS A 318 10.79 23.78 -5.97
N SER A 319 10.38 23.98 -7.22
CA SER A 319 10.65 25.26 -7.92
C SER A 319 9.43 26.14 -8.23
N SER A 320 8.26 25.60 -8.59
CA SER A 320 7.20 26.43 -9.20
C SER A 320 6.15 27.00 -8.22
N SER A 321 5.77 26.25 -7.18
CA SER A 321 4.65 26.60 -6.29
C SER A 321 4.93 27.78 -5.36
N ARG A 322 6.16 27.91 -4.83
CA ARG A 322 6.56 29.05 -3.97
C ARG A 322 6.47 30.39 -4.70
N GLY A 323 6.83 30.43 -5.98
CA GLY A 323 6.74 31.64 -6.80
C GLY A 323 5.29 32.05 -7.07
N ILE A 324 4.41 31.08 -7.35
CA ILE A 324 2.99 31.33 -7.62
C ILE A 324 2.26 31.74 -6.35
N ILE A 325 2.45 31.03 -5.24
CA ILE A 325 1.82 31.37 -3.94
C ILE A 325 2.27 32.76 -3.49
N ARG A 326 3.56 33.10 -3.63
CA ARG A 326 4.06 34.45 -3.32
C ARG A 326 3.41 35.52 -4.21
N LYS A 327 3.24 35.26 -5.52
CA LYS A 327 2.56 36.19 -6.44
C LYS A 327 1.07 36.34 -6.10
N VAL A 328 0.37 35.28 -5.72
CA VAL A 328 -1.04 35.33 -5.31
C VAL A 328 -1.21 36.09 -4.00
N ILE A 329 -0.35 35.84 -3.00
CA ILE A 329 -0.38 36.57 -1.73
C ILE A 329 -0.09 38.06 -1.97
N ILE A 330 0.95 38.39 -2.74
CA ILE A 330 1.28 39.79 -3.07
C ILE A 330 0.13 40.45 -3.84
N GLY A 331 -0.43 39.77 -4.84
CA GLY A 331 -1.57 40.27 -5.62
C GLY A 331 -2.82 40.52 -4.76
N SER A 332 -3.13 39.61 -3.83
CA SER A 332 -4.25 39.76 -2.90
C SER A 332 -4.04 40.92 -1.93
N LEU A 333 -2.81 41.11 -1.43
CA LEU A 333 -2.45 42.21 -0.53
C LEU A 333 -2.53 43.56 -1.26
N LEU A 334 -2.01 43.65 -2.49
CA LEU A 334 -2.09 44.86 -3.31
C LEU A 334 -3.54 45.23 -3.63
N THR A 335 -4.36 44.22 -3.96
CA THR A 335 -5.80 44.42 -4.22
C THR A 335 -6.52 44.92 -2.97
N TYR A 336 -6.24 44.33 -1.80
CA TYR A 336 -6.80 44.78 -0.53
C TYR A 336 -6.39 46.22 -0.18
N VAL A 337 -5.12 46.58 -0.37
CA VAL A 337 -4.62 47.94 -0.15
C VAL A 337 -5.28 48.94 -1.11
N ALA A 338 -5.40 48.61 -2.40
CA ALA A 338 -6.09 49.44 -3.38
C ALA A 338 -7.55 49.70 -3.00
N ILE A 339 -8.29 48.66 -2.60
CA ILE A 339 -9.67 48.77 -2.10
C ILE A 339 -9.74 49.68 -0.87
N LYS A 340 -8.78 49.57 0.06
CA LYS A 340 -8.73 50.39 1.28
C LYS A 340 -8.43 51.86 0.97
N ILE A 341 -7.56 52.15 0.00
CA ILE A 341 -7.24 53.52 -0.45
C ILE A 341 -8.46 54.16 -1.12
N VAL A 342 -9.12 53.45 -2.03
CA VAL A 342 -10.35 53.92 -2.70
C VAL A 342 -11.46 54.18 -1.68
N ARG A 343 -11.59 53.34 -0.65
CA ARG A 343 -12.53 53.56 0.47
C ARG A 343 -12.14 54.72 1.38
N ARG A 344 -10.85 55.03 1.51
CA ARG A 344 -10.34 56.12 2.35
C ARG A 344 -10.46 57.49 1.66
N PHE A 345 -10.39 57.51 0.33
CA PHE A 345 -10.58 58.68 -0.51
C PHE A 345 -11.67 58.40 -1.55
N PRO A 346 -12.95 58.39 -1.14
CA PRO A 346 -14.04 58.29 -2.10
C PRO A 346 -13.94 59.46 -3.10
N PRO A 347 -14.17 59.24 -4.40
CA PRO A 347 -14.11 60.31 -5.39
C PRO A 347 -15.07 61.42 -4.98
N ASN A 348 -14.54 62.64 -4.90
CA ASN A 348 -15.30 63.83 -4.51
C ASN A 348 -16.40 64.08 -5.56
N PRO A 349 -17.71 64.05 -5.21
CA PRO A 349 -18.80 64.17 -6.19
C PRO A 349 -18.91 65.54 -6.88
N ARG A 350 -17.96 66.46 -6.63
CA ARG A 350 -17.94 67.81 -7.23
C ARG A 350 -17.15 67.94 -8.54
N ILE A 351 -16.64 66.85 -9.12
CA ILE A 351 -15.83 66.90 -10.36
C ILE A 351 -16.63 66.47 -11.62
N PHE A 352 -17.85 65.95 -11.48
CA PHE A 352 -18.74 65.66 -12.62
C PHE A 352 -20.00 66.54 -12.64
N SER A 353 -19.82 67.87 -12.55
CA SER A 353 -20.82 68.82 -13.04
C SER A 353 -20.24 69.64 -14.19
N PHE A 354 -20.24 69.07 -15.40
CA PHE A 354 -20.20 69.89 -16.61
C PHE A 354 -21.65 70.13 -17.05
N LYS A 355 -22.10 71.38 -16.89
CA LYS A 355 -23.22 71.96 -17.61
C LYS A 355 -22.66 72.48 -18.94
N PHE A 356 -23.26 72.00 -20.04
CA PHE A 356 -23.11 72.36 -21.46
C PHE A 356 -21.73 72.18 -22.10
#